data_AF-A0A833ZDC5-F1
#
_entry.id   AF-A0A833ZDC5-F1
#
_cell.length_a   1.000
_cell.length_b   1.000
_cell.length_c   1.000
_cell.angle_alpha   90.00
_cell.angle_beta   90.00
_cell.angle_gamma   90.00
#
_symmetry.space_group_name_H-M   'P 1'
#
loop_
_entity.id
_entity.type
_entity.pdbx_description
1 polymer ?
#
loop_
_entity_poly.entity_id
_entity_poly.type
_entity_poly.pdbx_seq_one_letter_code
_entity_poly.pdbx_strand_id
1 'polypeptide(L)'
;MKENFPNLVKEIDFQEVQETQRVPKKLDSKRNTPKHIIIKLPKIKYKERILKAARGKEIVAYKVVPIRLSADFSKETLQARRGWKEGFEIMRGKDLHPRLLYPAQLSFRMEGQIKCFSDKVKLKEFIINKPLL
;
A
#
# COMPACT_ATOMS: atom_id res chain seq x y z
N MET A 1 -9.19 14.59 -6.00
CA MET A 1 -7.83 14.74 -6.58
C MET A 1 -7.38 16.18 -6.64
N LYS A 2 -8.08 17.12 -7.29
CA LYS A 2 -7.68 18.55 -7.36
C LYS A 2 -7.48 19.20 -5.98
N GLU A 3 -8.37 18.91 -5.04
CA GLU A 3 -8.29 19.37 -3.64
C GLU A 3 -6.99 18.94 -2.93
N ASN A 4 -6.49 17.73 -3.23
CA ASN A 4 -5.35 17.16 -2.49
C ASN A 4 -4.04 17.17 -3.29
N PHE A 5 -4.11 17.04 -4.60
CA PHE A 5 -2.97 16.82 -5.48
C PHE A 5 -3.14 17.64 -6.77
N PRO A 6 -3.15 18.98 -6.69
CA PRO A 6 -3.39 19.83 -7.86
C PRO A 6 -2.35 19.62 -8.97
N ASN A 7 -1.10 19.32 -8.61
CA ASN A 7 -0.02 19.04 -9.57
C ASN A 7 -0.24 17.72 -10.32
N LEU A 8 -0.72 16.67 -9.64
CA LEU A 8 -1.00 15.38 -10.29
C LEU A 8 -2.13 15.49 -11.32
N VAL A 9 -3.09 16.40 -11.12
CA VAL A 9 -4.19 16.65 -12.07
C VAL A 9 -3.70 17.26 -13.38
N LYS A 10 -2.60 18.01 -13.37
CA LYS A 10 -2.02 18.57 -14.59
C LYS A 10 -1.26 17.52 -15.41
N GLU A 11 -0.71 16.51 -14.74
CA GLU A 11 0.17 15.52 -15.37
C GLU A 11 -0.53 14.21 -15.74
N ILE A 12 -1.61 13.87 -15.03
CA ILE A 12 -2.41 12.68 -15.26
C ILE A 12 -3.68 13.14 -15.93
N ASP A 13 -3.90 12.70 -17.16
CA ASP A 13 -5.19 12.83 -17.79
C ASP A 13 -6.18 11.87 -17.12
N PHE A 14 -7.02 12.42 -16.25
CA PHE A 14 -8.05 11.67 -15.53
C PHE A 14 -9.32 11.45 -16.36
N GLN A 15 -9.41 11.95 -17.59
CA GLN A 15 -10.55 11.68 -18.49
C GLN A 15 -10.61 10.20 -18.91
N GLU A 16 -9.52 9.45 -18.77
CA GLU A 16 -9.40 8.03 -19.15
C GLU A 16 -9.57 7.03 -17.98
N VAL A 17 -10.32 7.37 -16.91
CA VAL A 17 -10.62 6.35 -15.89
C VAL A 17 -11.45 5.22 -16.52
N GLN A 18 -10.87 4.02 -16.61
CA GLN A 18 -11.49 2.89 -17.30
C GLN A 18 -12.78 2.43 -16.64
N GLU A 19 -12.78 2.36 -15.31
CA GLU A 19 -13.94 1.88 -14.56
C GLU A 19 -13.90 2.43 -13.13
N THR A 20 -15.07 2.75 -12.59
CA THR A 20 -15.24 3.04 -11.17
C THR A 20 -16.46 2.31 -10.66
N GLN A 21 -16.30 1.50 -9.62
CA GLN A 21 -17.40 0.73 -9.04
C GLN A 21 -17.34 0.71 -7.52
N ARG A 22 -18.53 0.64 -6.90
CA ARG A 22 -18.66 0.39 -5.45
C ARG A 22 -18.71 -1.10 -5.18
N VAL A 23 -17.89 -1.56 -4.24
CA VAL A 23 -17.82 -2.97 -3.86
C VAL A 23 -18.15 -3.17 -2.37
N PRO A 24 -18.90 -4.25 -2.03
CA PRO A 24 -19.56 -5.19 -2.95
C PRO A 24 -20.79 -4.56 -3.66
N LYS A 25 -21.17 -5.09 -4.82
CA LYS A 25 -22.31 -4.58 -5.61
C LYS A 25 -23.61 -4.58 -4.79
N LYS A 26 -23.89 -5.69 -4.09
CA LYS A 26 -25.05 -5.83 -3.19
C LYS A 26 -24.93 -4.92 -1.97
N LEU A 27 -26.01 -4.25 -1.59
CA LEU A 27 -26.09 -3.47 -0.35
C LEU A 27 -26.39 -4.41 0.81
N ASP A 28 -25.59 -4.30 1.86
CA ASP A 28 -25.85 -4.98 3.13
C ASP A 28 -26.52 -3.97 4.06
N SER A 29 -27.77 -4.24 4.44
CA SER A 29 -28.57 -3.36 5.29
C SER A 29 -28.01 -3.24 6.71
N LYS A 30 -27.17 -4.19 7.16
CA LYS A 30 -26.53 -4.16 8.49
C LYS A 30 -25.25 -3.33 8.52
N ARG A 31 -24.75 -2.90 7.37
CA ARG A 31 -23.46 -2.21 7.26
C ARG A 31 -23.63 -0.69 7.36
N ASN A 32 -23.21 -0.14 8.50
CA ASN A 32 -23.23 1.32 8.75
C ASN A 32 -22.04 2.06 8.12
N THR A 33 -21.03 1.35 7.61
CA THR A 33 -19.85 1.96 6.99
C THR A 33 -20.02 2.13 5.47
N PRO A 34 -19.52 3.22 4.88
CA PRO A 34 -19.52 3.38 3.43
C PRO A 34 -18.83 2.20 2.71
N LYS A 35 -19.32 1.87 1.52
CA LYS A 35 -18.69 0.87 0.66
C LYS A 35 -17.36 1.39 0.10
N HIS A 36 -16.42 0.48 -0.13
CA HIS A 36 -15.19 0.83 -0.84
C HIS A 36 -15.50 1.15 -2.30
N ILE A 37 -14.73 2.07 -2.87
CA ILE A 37 -14.76 2.42 -4.28
C ILE A 37 -13.48 1.87 -4.89
N ILE A 38 -13.62 1.00 -5.90
CA ILE A 38 -12.51 0.54 -6.72
C ILE A 38 -12.48 1.39 -7.98
N ILE A 39 -11.31 1.95 -8.27
CA ILE A 39 -11.04 2.75 -9.45
C ILE A 39 -9.99 2.02 -10.28
N LYS A 40 -10.35 1.65 -11.50
CA LYS A 40 -9.44 1.05 -12.48
C LYS A 40 -8.83 2.16 -13.32
N LEU A 41 -7.52 2.35 -13.18
CA LEU A 41 -6.75 3.33 -13.96
C LEU A 41 -6.18 2.68 -15.22
N PRO A 42 -6.07 3.43 -16.33
CA PRO A 42 -5.62 2.89 -17.61
C PRO A 42 -4.14 2.52 -17.61
N LYS A 43 -3.33 3.24 -16.82
CA LYS A 43 -1.88 3.03 -16.72
C LYS A 43 -1.46 2.80 -15.28
N ILE A 44 -0.64 1.77 -15.05
CA ILE A 44 -0.09 1.45 -13.73
C ILE A 44 0.76 2.59 -13.15
N LYS A 45 1.47 3.32 -14.01
CA LYS A 45 2.26 4.52 -13.64
C LYS A 45 1.41 5.55 -12.89
N TYR A 46 0.16 5.77 -13.31
CA TYR A 46 -0.74 6.71 -12.63
C TYR A 46 -1.14 6.20 -11.25
N LYS A 47 -1.49 4.92 -11.13
CA LYS A 47 -1.80 4.26 -9.84
C LYS A 47 -0.65 4.43 -8.84
N GLU A 48 0.58 4.16 -9.26
CA GLU A 48 1.75 4.25 -8.38
C GLU A 48 2.04 5.68 -7.93
N ARG A 49 1.94 6.66 -8.84
CA ARG A 49 2.14 8.08 -8.50
C ARG A 49 1.11 8.59 -7.51
N ILE A 50 -0.16 8.24 -7.69
CA ILE A 50 -1.26 8.64 -6.79
C ILE A 50 -1.05 8.04 -5.40
N LEU A 51 -0.73 6.74 -5.32
CA LEU A 51 -0.47 6.08 -4.03
C LEU A 51 0.79 6.62 -3.36
N LYS A 52 1.84 6.96 -4.12
CA LYS A 52 3.05 7.61 -3.59
C LYS A 52 2.73 8.98 -3.00
N ALA A 53 1.98 9.81 -3.72
CA ALA A 53 1.57 11.13 -3.24
C ALA A 53 0.66 11.04 -2.02
N ALA A 54 -0.27 10.07 -2.00
CA ALA A 54 -1.14 9.82 -0.86
C ALA A 54 -0.38 9.40 0.40
N ARG A 55 0.68 8.58 0.27
CA ARG A 55 1.54 8.19 1.41
C ARG A 55 2.44 9.32 1.91
N GLY A 56 2.84 10.23 1.02
CA GLY A 56 3.64 11.41 1.38
C GLY A 56 2.82 12.49 2.09
N LYS A 57 1.49 12.45 1.97
CA LYS A 57 0.60 13.30 2.75
C LYS A 57 0.17 12.60 4.04
N GLU A 58 0.09 13.38 5.10
CA GLU A 58 -0.44 12.90 6.38
C GLU A 58 -1.95 12.66 6.30
N ILE A 59 -2.68 13.59 5.67
CA ILE A 59 -4.14 13.51 5.49
C ILE A 59 -4.50 13.74 4.02
N VAL A 60 -5.32 12.83 3.49
CA VAL A 60 -6.03 13.00 2.23
C VAL A 60 -7.50 13.17 2.57
N ALA A 61 -8.14 14.26 2.16
CA ALA A 61 -9.53 14.57 2.50
C ALA A 61 -10.42 14.66 1.25
N TYR A 62 -11.71 14.45 1.39
CA TYR A 62 -12.70 14.77 0.38
C TYR A 62 -13.81 15.56 1.04
N LYS A 63 -14.01 16.81 0.62
CA LYS A 63 -14.98 17.71 1.25
C LYS A 63 -14.80 17.74 2.78
N VAL A 64 -13.56 17.97 3.23
CA VAL A 64 -13.18 18.00 4.66
C VAL A 64 -13.19 16.63 5.37
N VAL A 65 -13.74 15.57 4.78
CA VAL A 65 -13.75 14.23 5.39
C VAL A 65 -12.45 13.47 5.06
N PRO A 66 -11.69 12.97 6.03
CA PRO A 66 -10.48 12.21 5.76
C PRO A 66 -10.82 10.88 5.07
N ILE A 67 -10.04 10.55 4.04
CA ILE A 67 -10.18 9.33 3.25
C ILE A 67 -8.84 8.60 3.15
N ARG A 68 -8.91 7.28 2.98
CA ARG A 68 -7.74 6.42 2.79
C ARG A 68 -7.68 5.92 1.36
N LEU A 69 -6.53 6.11 0.72
CA LEU A 69 -6.22 5.53 -0.58
C LEU A 69 -5.24 4.37 -0.40
N SER A 70 -5.60 3.20 -0.89
CA SER A 70 -4.76 1.99 -0.83
C SER A 70 -4.81 1.24 -2.16
N ALA A 71 -3.77 0.46 -2.44
CA ALA A 71 -3.80 -0.46 -3.57
C ALA A 71 -4.79 -1.59 -3.29
N ASP A 72 -5.56 -1.96 -4.31
CA ASP A 72 -6.31 -3.21 -4.32
C ASP A 72 -5.36 -4.39 -4.64
N PHE A 73 -5.49 -5.47 -3.87
CA PHE A 73 -4.64 -6.66 -3.90
C PHE A 73 -5.51 -7.91 -3.82
N SER A 74 -5.03 -9.02 -4.37
CA SER A 74 -5.69 -10.32 -4.22
C SER A 74 -5.72 -10.76 -2.74
N LYS A 75 -6.60 -11.71 -2.41
CA LYS A 75 -6.73 -12.24 -1.05
C LYS A 75 -5.42 -12.88 -0.58
N GLU A 76 -4.76 -13.63 -1.46
CA GLU A 76 -3.49 -14.31 -1.21
C GLU A 76 -2.39 -13.28 -0.93
N THR A 77 -2.33 -12.22 -1.73
CA THR A 77 -1.34 -11.14 -1.55
C THR A 77 -1.59 -10.38 -0.25
N LEU A 78 -2.85 -10.09 0.09
CA LEU A 78 -3.19 -9.46 1.36
C LEU A 78 -2.82 -10.33 2.57
N GLN A 79 -3.04 -11.65 2.47
CA GLN A 79 -2.68 -12.58 3.54
C GLN A 79 -1.15 -12.65 3.72
N ALA A 80 -0.40 -12.77 2.63
CA ALA A 80 1.07 -12.74 2.68
C ALA A 80 1.59 -11.43 3.31
N ARG A 81 1.01 -10.28 2.92
CA ARG A 81 1.33 -8.97 3.51
C ARG A 81 1.03 -8.88 5.00
N ARG A 82 -0.12 -9.40 5.45
CA ARG A 82 -0.46 -9.49 6.88
C ARG A 82 0.52 -10.35 7.64
N GLY A 83 1.03 -11.41 7.00
CA GLY A 83 2.07 -12.27 7.56
C GLY A 83 3.31 -11.48 7.99
N TRP A 84 3.69 -10.43 7.27
CA TRP A 84 4.85 -9.61 7.60
C TRP A 84 4.65 -8.65 8.78
N LYS A 85 3.43 -8.48 9.29
CA LYS A 85 3.08 -7.43 10.28
C LYS A 85 4.00 -7.45 11.51
N GLU A 86 4.19 -8.62 12.11
CA GLU A 86 5.00 -8.77 13.33
C GLU A 86 6.47 -8.41 13.08
N GLY A 87 7.11 -9.04 12.08
CA GLY A 87 8.50 -8.74 11.71
C GLY A 87 8.68 -7.28 11.27
N PHE A 88 7.67 -6.67 10.64
CA PHE A 88 7.70 -5.27 10.24
C PHE A 88 7.76 -4.32 11.45
N GLU A 89 6.98 -4.57 12.50
CA GLU A 89 7.03 -3.74 13.71
C GLU A 89 8.35 -3.91 14.46
N ILE A 90 8.88 -5.15 14.55
CA ILE A 90 10.20 -5.42 15.15
C ILE A 90 11.30 -4.64 14.42
N MET A 91 11.36 -4.75 13.08
CA MET A 91 12.34 -4.03 12.27
C MET A 91 12.19 -2.52 12.35
N ARG A 92 10.96 -2.02 12.52
CA ARG A 92 10.71 -0.59 12.74
C ARG A 92 11.27 -0.13 14.09
N GLY A 93 11.14 -0.94 15.13
CA GLY A 93 11.72 -0.66 16.46
C GLY A 93 13.25 -0.70 16.50
N LYS A 94 13.90 -1.33 15.51
CA LYS A 94 15.37 -1.41 15.36
C LYS A 94 15.93 -0.42 14.32
N ASP A 95 15.15 0.58 13.90
CA ASP A 95 15.54 1.60 12.91
C ASP A 95 16.02 1.05 11.55
N LEU A 96 15.58 -0.16 11.16
CA LEU A 96 15.95 -0.79 9.88
C LEU A 96 15.15 -0.24 8.68
N HIS A 97 14.25 0.72 8.93
CA HIS A 97 13.35 1.36 7.96
C HIS A 97 12.71 0.37 6.97
N PRO A 98 11.93 -0.62 7.47
CA PRO A 98 11.35 -1.66 6.63
C PRO A 98 10.34 -1.08 5.64
N ARG A 99 10.26 -1.70 4.46
CA ARG A 99 9.34 -1.36 3.37
C ARG A 99 8.69 -2.63 2.82
N LEU A 100 7.42 -2.52 2.45
CA LEU A 100 6.65 -3.64 1.90
C LEU A 100 6.41 -3.44 0.40
N LEU A 101 7.21 -4.10 -0.42
CA LEU A 101 7.21 -4.01 -1.87
C LEU A 101 6.14 -4.92 -2.51
N TYR A 102 5.81 -4.65 -3.76
CA TYR A 102 4.90 -5.49 -4.54
C TYR A 102 5.56 -6.83 -4.91
N PRO A 103 4.83 -7.96 -4.90
CA PRO A 103 3.46 -8.12 -4.43
C PRO A 103 3.37 -8.22 -2.90
N ALA A 104 4.28 -8.92 -2.23
CA ALA A 104 4.34 -9.06 -0.77
C ALA A 104 5.77 -9.33 -0.29
N GLN A 105 6.73 -8.49 -0.71
CA GLN A 105 8.13 -8.63 -0.33
C GLN A 105 8.49 -7.66 0.80
N LEU A 106 9.18 -8.14 1.82
CA LEU A 106 9.73 -7.31 2.89
C LEU A 106 11.14 -6.88 2.50
N SER A 107 11.40 -5.57 2.52
CA SER A 107 12.75 -5.04 2.34
C SER A 107 13.15 -4.13 3.49
N PHE A 108 14.43 -4.13 3.81
CA PHE A 108 14.99 -3.26 4.84
C PHE A 108 16.46 -2.99 4.54
N ARG A 109 17.00 -1.92 5.12
CA ARG A 109 18.40 -1.54 4.95
C ARG A 109 19.22 -2.12 6.09
N MET A 110 20.33 -2.78 5.77
CA MET A 110 21.25 -3.36 6.74
C MET A 110 22.67 -3.26 6.20
N GLU A 111 23.62 -2.77 7.01
CA GLU A 111 25.04 -2.63 6.63
C GLU A 111 25.23 -1.89 5.28
N GLY A 112 24.43 -0.85 5.02
CA GLY A 112 24.48 -0.10 3.77
C GLY A 112 23.79 -0.76 2.57
N GLN A 113 23.43 -2.04 2.64
CA GLN A 113 22.75 -2.78 1.57
C GLN A 113 21.24 -2.88 1.81
N ILE A 114 20.46 -2.94 0.73
CA ILE A 114 19.03 -3.25 0.80
C ILE A 114 18.87 -4.76 0.65
N LYS A 115 18.26 -5.41 1.64
CA LYS A 115 17.88 -6.83 1.55
C LYS A 115 16.39 -6.95 1.27
N CYS A 116 16.00 -7.93 0.46
CA CYS A 116 14.61 -8.16 0.05
C CYS A 116 14.26 -9.64 0.23
N PHE A 117 13.13 -9.91 0.87
CA PHE A 117 12.65 -11.25 1.16
C PHE A 117 11.20 -11.41 0.69
N SER A 118 10.95 -12.44 -0.12
CA SER A 118 9.59 -12.83 -0.52
C SER A 118 8.97 -13.86 0.42
N ASP A 119 9.80 -14.60 1.15
CA ASP A 119 9.38 -15.71 2.02
C ASP A 119 9.90 -15.48 3.44
N LYS A 120 9.05 -15.78 4.43
CA LYS A 120 9.39 -15.77 5.85
C LYS A 120 10.47 -16.79 6.19
N VAL A 121 10.51 -17.93 5.51
CA VAL A 121 11.51 -18.99 5.78
C VAL A 121 12.90 -18.46 5.50
N LYS A 122 13.10 -17.84 4.33
CA LYS A 122 14.37 -17.20 3.96
C LYS A 122 14.77 -16.06 4.90
N LEU A 123 13.79 -15.31 5.43
CA LEU A 123 14.07 -14.31 6.45
C LEU A 123 14.53 -14.95 7.76
N LYS A 124 13.91 -16.05 8.20
CA LYS A 124 14.32 -16.76 9.41
C LYS A 124 15.73 -17.31 9.29
N GLU A 125 16.04 -17.96 8.16
CA GLU A 125 17.39 -18.45 7.86
C GLU A 125 18.42 -17.30 7.89
N PHE A 126 18.05 -16.14 7.35
CA PHE A 126 18.90 -14.96 7.39
C PHE A 126 19.15 -14.45 8.81
N ILE A 127 18.11 -14.40 9.66
CA ILE A 127 18.22 -13.97 11.06
C ILE A 127 19.10 -14.96 11.86
N ILE A 128 18.94 -16.27 11.63
CA ILE A 128 19.76 -17.30 12.29
C ILE A 128 21.25 -17.12 11.94
N ASN A 129 21.55 -16.86 10.67
CA ASN A 129 22.92 -16.66 10.20
C ASN A 129 23.50 -15.28 10.57
N LYS A 130 22.67 -14.33 10.96
CA LYS A 130 23.05 -12.99 11.39
C LYS A 130 22.25 -12.56 12.63
N PRO A 131 22.66 -13.00 13.84
CA PRO A 131 21.93 -12.77 15.09
C PRO A 131 21.90 -11.31 15.58
N LEU A 132 22.45 -10.36 14.81
CA LEU A 132 22.41 -8.92 15.07
C LEU A 132 21.01 -8.29 14.84
N LEU A 133 20.00 -9.10 14.54
CA LEU A 133 18.64 -8.70 14.13
C LEU A 133 17.58 -8.89 15.20
#